data_AF-A0A8J7G5H6-F1
#
_entry.id   AF-A0A8J7G5H6-F1
#
_cell.length_a   1.000
_cell.length_b   1.000
_cell.length_c   1.000
_cell.angle_alpha   90.00
_cell.angle_beta   90.00
_cell.angle_gamma   90.00
#
_symmetry.space_group_name_H-M   'P 1'
#
loop_
_entity.id
_entity.type
_entity.pdbx_description
1 polymer ?
#
loop_
_entity_poly.entity_id
_entity_poly.type
_entity_poly.pdbx_seq_one_letter_code
_entity_poly.pdbx_strand_id
1 'polypeptide(L)' 'MITRTSPRVRNLYLPIFTGLFTIVITQVLMTTPAQATCEYQGQIYETGETVGPYVCMPDGSWQPQ' A
#
# COMPACT_ATOMS: atom_id res chain seq x y z
N MET A 1 26.23 9.69 -36.89
CA MET A 1 25.84 8.27 -36.73
C MET A 1 24.38 8.27 -36.29
N ILE A 2 23.43 8.03 -37.20
CA ILE A 2 22.00 8.07 -36.88
C ILE A 2 21.61 6.67 -36.44
N THR A 3 21.44 6.46 -35.13
CA THR A 3 20.92 5.22 -34.57
C THR A 3 19.49 5.00 -35.05
N ARG A 4 19.32 4.29 -36.18
CA ARG A 4 18.04 3.73 -36.58
C ARG A 4 17.67 2.65 -35.57
N THR A 5 16.94 3.02 -34.53
CA THR A 5 16.29 2.05 -33.65
C THR A 5 15.21 1.34 -34.47
N SER A 6 15.50 0.07 -34.78
CA SER A 6 14.62 -0.80 -35.55
C SER A 6 13.22 -0.87 -34.90
N PRO A 7 12.12 -0.70 -35.67
CA PRO A 7 10.76 -0.71 -35.14
C PRO A 7 10.40 -2.04 -34.45
N ARG A 8 11.11 -3.13 -34.79
CA ARG A 8 11.01 -4.45 -34.16
C ARG A 8 11.43 -4.44 -32.69
N VAL A 9 12.46 -3.66 -32.36
CA VAL A 9 12.98 -3.53 -30.99
C VAL A 9 11.99 -2.74 -30.16
N ARG A 10 11.47 -1.62 -30.67
CA ARG A 10 10.43 -0.84 -29.97
C ARG A 10 9.18 -1.67 -29.67
N ASN A 11 8.75 -2.53 -30.59
CA ASN A 11 7.56 -3.37 -30.41
C ASN A 11 7.74 -4.53 -29.42
N LEU A 12 8.99 -4.90 -29.10
CA LEU A 12 9.29 -5.97 -28.14
C LEU A 12 9.52 -5.41 -26.73
N TYR A 13 10.16 -4.25 -26.61
CA TYR A 13 10.50 -3.65 -25.31
C TYR A 13 9.30 -2.98 -24.64
N LEU A 14 8.36 -2.42 -25.40
CA LEU A 14 7.14 -1.82 -24.87
C LEU A 14 6.29 -2.80 -24.04
N PRO A 15 5.93 -4.01 -24.54
CA PRO A 15 5.13 -4.96 -23.76
C PRO A 15 5.88 -5.55 -22.56
N ILE A 16 7.21 -5.67 -22.64
CA ILE A 16 8.04 -6.14 -21.53
C ILE A 16 8.07 -5.08 -20.42
N PHE A 17 8.28 -3.81 -20.78
CA PHE A 17 8.31 -2.72 -19.82
C PHE A 17 6.95 -2.49 -19.17
N THR A 18 5.86 -2.49 -19.94
CA THR A 18 4.51 -2.37 -19.38
C THR A 18 4.14 -3.58 -18.52
N GLY A 19 4.53 -4.80 -18.91
CA GLY A 19 4.33 -6.00 -18.10
C GLY A 19 5.09 -5.98 -16.77
N LEU A 20 6.35 -5.55 -16.76
CA LEU A 20 7.11 -5.39 -15.53
C LEU A 20 6.50 -4.30 -14.64
N PHE A 21 6.10 -3.18 -15.23
CA PHE A 21 5.49 -2.07 -14.49
C PHE A 21 4.13 -2.45 -13.87
N THR A 22 3.29 -3.19 -14.59
CA THR A 22 2.02 -3.69 -14.02
C THR A 22 2.27 -4.70 -12.89
N ILE A 23 3.25 -5.58 -13.01
CA ILE A 23 3.61 -6.52 -11.93
C ILE A 23 4.01 -5.74 -10.66
N VAL A 24 4.82 -4.67 -10.79
CA VAL A 24 5.25 -3.82 -9.66
C VAL A 24 4.09 -3.02 -9.05
N ILE A 25 3.16 -2.52 -9.86
CA ILE A 25 2.00 -1.79 -9.33
C ILE A 25 1.06 -2.74 -8.55
N THR A 26 0.81 -3.93 -9.10
CA THR A 26 -0.14 -4.89 -8.50
C THR A 26 0.31 -5.32 -7.11
N GLN A 27 1.62 -5.50 -6.88
CA GLN A 27 2.16 -5.87 -5.57
C GLN A 27 2.09 -4.74 -4.53
N VAL A 28 2.18 -3.47 -4.93
CA VAL A 28 2.06 -2.32 -4.00
C VAL A 28 0.63 -2.11 -3.54
N LEU A 29 -0.36 -2.37 -4.40
CA LEU A 29 -1.79 -2.21 -4.07
C LEU A 29 -2.30 -3.24 -3.05
N MET A 30 -1.64 -4.39 -2.89
CA MET A 30 -2.10 -5.43 -1.96
C MET A 30 -1.49 -5.32 -0.56
N THR A 31 -0.54 -4.40 -0.33
CA THR A 31 0.25 -4.37 0.90
C THR A 31 -0.09 -3.23 1.85
N THR A 32 -1.15 -2.45 1.63
CA THR A 32 -1.57 -1.46 2.64
C THR A 32 -2.26 -2.21 3.78
N PRO A 33 -1.65 -2.31 4.99
CA PRO A 33 -2.39 -2.78 6.13
C PRO A 33 -3.54 -1.80 6.34
N ALA A 34 -4.78 -2.30 6.35
CA ALA A 34 -5.90 -1.50 6.80
C ALA A 34 -5.61 -1.16 8.26
N GLN A 35 -5.17 0.07 8.52
CA GLN A 35 -4.99 0.52 9.89
C GLN A 35 -6.38 0.57 10.53
N ALA A 36 -6.62 -0.34 11.46
CA ALA A 36 -7.85 -0.32 12.21
C ALA A 36 -7.79 0.85 13.20
N THR A 37 -8.82 1.70 13.15
CA THR A 37 -9.01 2.76 14.13
C THR A 37 -9.97 2.28 15.22
N CYS A 38 -9.79 2.77 16.45
CA CYS A 38 -10.68 2.45 17.55
C CYS A 38 -11.64 3.60 17.80
N GLU A 39 -12.94 3.32 17.99
CA GLU A 39 -13.91 4.34 18.38
C GLU A 39 -14.09 4.35 19.89
N TYR A 40 -14.07 5.55 20.49
CA TYR A 40 -14.42 5.74 21.89
C TYR A 40 -15.21 7.03 22.07
N GLN A 41 -16.43 6.92 22.60
CA GLN A 41 -17.38 8.04 22.78
C GLN A 41 -17.60 8.90 21.51
N GLY A 42 -17.62 8.27 20.33
CA GLY A 42 -17.81 8.98 19.05
C GLY A 42 -16.57 9.73 18.54
N GLN A 43 -15.40 9.52 19.16
CA GLN A 43 -14.11 9.96 18.66
C GLN A 43 -13.34 8.76 18.08
N ILE A 44 -12.64 9.00 16.97
CA ILE A 44 -11.79 8.00 16.32
C ILE A 44 -10.37 8.17 16.84
N TYR A 45 -9.79 7.08 17.30
CA TYR A 45 -8.43 6.99 17.81
C TYR A 45 -7.56 6.14 16.89
N GLU A 46 -6.33 6.59 16.64
CA GLU A 46 -5.35 5.87 15.84
C GLU A 46 -4.71 4.73 16.64
N THR A 47 -4.14 3.75 15.92
CA THR A 47 -3.42 2.64 16.54
C THR A 47 -2.28 3.18 17.44
N GLY A 48 -2.24 2.71 18.69
CA GLY A 48 -1.28 3.14 19.70
C GLY A 48 -1.74 4.32 20.55
N GLU A 49 -2.85 4.98 20.22
CA GLU A 49 -3.44 5.98 21.10
C GLU A 49 -4.08 5.35 22.33
N THR A 50 -4.05 6.09 23.44
CA THR A 50 -4.48 5.61 24.75
C THR A 50 -5.66 6.40 25.29
N VAL A 51 -6.64 5.70 25.85
CA VAL A 51 -7.78 6.27 26.56
C VAL A 51 -7.86 5.64 27.95
N GLY A 52 -7.43 6.40 28.96
CA GLY A 52 -7.36 5.90 30.34
C GLY A 52 -6.39 4.72 30.45
N PRO A 53 -6.83 3.54 30.95
CA PRO A 53 -5.99 2.35 31.05
C PRO A 53 -5.96 1.51 29.75
N TYR A 54 -6.60 1.96 28.66
CA TYR A 54 -6.71 1.20 27.42
C TYR A 54 -5.86 1.81 26.29
N VAL A 55 -5.29 0.96 25.45
CA VAL A 55 -4.56 1.30 24.21
C VAL A 55 -5.28 0.73 23.00
N CYS A 56 -5.35 1.52 21.92
CA CYS A 56 -5.92 1.08 20.64
C CYS A 56 -4.93 0.17 19.92
N MET A 57 -5.33 -1.07 19.66
CA MET A 57 -4.53 -2.05 18.95
C MET A 57 -4.76 -2.00 17.43
N PRO A 58 -3.79 -2.50 16.63
CA PRO A 58 -3.91 -2.52 15.16
C PRO A 58 -5.02 -3.43 14.62
N ASP A 59 -5.63 -4.27 15.47
CA ASP A 59 -6.81 -5.07 15.13
C ASP A 59 -8.14 -4.31 15.37
N GLY A 60 -8.07 -3.06 15.85
CA GLY A 60 -9.23 -2.22 16.15
C GLY A 60 -9.83 -2.48 17.52
N SER A 61 -9.18 -3.29 18.36
CA SER A 61 -9.62 -3.56 19.73
C SER A 61 -8.96 -2.64 20.74
N TRP A 62 -9.67 -2.39 21.85
CA TRP A 62 -9.08 -1.74 23.03
C TRP A 62 -8.49 -2.81 23.95
N GLN A 63 -7.20 -2.71 24.26
CA GLN A 63 -6.55 -3.56 25.25
C GLN A 63 -6.07 -2.78 26.46
N PRO A 64 -6.09 -3.37 27.66
CA PRO A 64 -5.47 -2.73 28.83
C PRO A 64 -3.95 -2.60 28.62
N GLN A 65 -3.39 -1.48 29.07
CA GLN A 65 -1.94 -1.23 29.07
C GLN A 65 -1.20 -2.07 30.11
#